data_AF-A0A3C0DWS2-F1
#
_entry.id   AF-A0A3C0DWS2-F1
#
_cell.length_a   1.000
_cell.length_b   1.000
_cell.length_c   1.000
_cell.angle_alpha   90.00
_cell.angle_beta   90.00
_cell.angle_gamma   90.00
#
_symmetry.space_group_name_H-M   'P 1'
#
loop_
_entity.id
_entity.type
_entity.pdbx_description
1 polymer ?
#
loop_
_entity_poly.entity_id
_entity_poly.type
_entity_poly.pdbx_seq_one_letter_code
_entity_poly.pdbx_strand_id
1 'polypeptide(L)'
;DFDDLVQRFSGDPGSKSTGGVYDFFPRGRMVKPFEDFCFDKPVGAIGWVETTYGVHLIEVLDRRSEVEEARVAYITRKVGASATTARDAYAQASEFAINATDKESLMAAAAEAGYATGEANSIAPAARSIAGVRDAAEIVGWTFRSEQGEVSNPILTPDFYIVAHLDQITEAGEPTLEAVEEEMRTGAMNQAKGELYAEKMVGANLDEVAAAVGETVKTGRNLSVKFPTVRGSGAGAEPKVAGAALSIPIGNMSNAIVGEEGVWVIAPQKVTEASSKDSYLEEQSTIATRARANFPFTVLNAMQKKADIDDNRRSAN
;
A
#
# COMPACT_ATOMS: atom_id res chain seq x y z
N ASP A 1 55.02 -13.43 -32.86
CA ASP A 1 54.37 -12.97 -31.63
C ASP A 1 53.01 -13.63 -31.55
N PHE A 2 52.62 -14.15 -30.38
CA PHE A 2 51.34 -14.86 -30.22
C PHE A 2 50.16 -13.89 -30.42
N ASP A 3 50.31 -12.64 -29.98
CA ASP A 3 49.27 -11.60 -30.18
C ASP A 3 49.03 -11.30 -31.67
N ASP A 4 50.08 -11.24 -32.50
CA ASP A 4 49.94 -11.08 -33.97
C ASP A 4 49.12 -12.23 -34.59
N LEU A 5 49.35 -13.47 -34.13
CA LEU A 5 48.59 -14.63 -34.58
C LEU A 5 47.11 -14.54 -34.16
N VAL A 6 46.84 -14.06 -32.95
CA VAL A 6 45.47 -13.86 -32.45
C VAL A 6 44.75 -12.80 -33.28
N GLN A 7 45.37 -11.65 -33.55
CA GLN A 7 44.74 -10.59 -34.34
C GLN A 7 44.37 -11.06 -35.75
N ARG A 8 45.27 -11.81 -36.38
CA ARG A 8 45.15 -12.24 -37.78
C ARG A 8 44.22 -13.45 -37.97
N PHE A 9 44.23 -14.40 -37.03
CA PHE A 9 43.61 -15.71 -37.25
C PHE A 9 42.57 -16.12 -36.20
N SER A 10 42.49 -15.46 -35.03
CA SER A 10 41.52 -15.86 -34.01
C SER A 10 40.08 -15.56 -34.46
N GLY A 11 39.24 -16.61 -34.35
CA GLY A 11 37.79 -16.54 -34.49
C GLY A 11 37.05 -16.48 -33.16
N ASP A 12 37.76 -16.45 -32.02
CA ASP A 12 37.16 -16.39 -30.69
C ASP A 12 36.79 -14.93 -30.33
N PRO A 13 35.49 -14.57 -30.30
CA PRO A 13 35.08 -13.21 -29.99
C PRO A 13 35.34 -12.82 -28.53
N GLY A 14 35.51 -13.80 -27.63
CA GLY A 14 35.64 -13.57 -26.19
C GLY A 14 37.03 -13.10 -25.74
N SER A 15 38.08 -13.47 -26.47
CA SER A 15 39.47 -13.15 -26.10
C SER A 15 40.24 -12.36 -27.17
N LYS A 16 39.71 -12.22 -28.39
CA LYS A 16 40.43 -11.54 -29.50
C LYS A 16 40.79 -10.09 -29.18
N SER A 17 39.93 -9.35 -28.48
CA SER A 17 40.20 -7.95 -28.09
C SER A 17 41.23 -7.82 -26.97
N THR A 18 41.56 -8.90 -26.25
CA THR A 18 42.56 -8.94 -25.18
C THR A 18 43.83 -9.67 -25.60
N GLY A 19 44.09 -9.77 -26.90
CA GLY A 19 45.25 -10.49 -27.44
C GLY A 19 45.21 -12.00 -27.21
N GLY A 20 44.02 -12.56 -26.97
CA GLY A 20 43.83 -14.01 -26.78
C GLY A 20 44.06 -14.48 -25.34
N VAL A 21 44.25 -13.55 -24.41
CA VAL A 21 44.56 -13.87 -23.01
C VAL A 21 43.30 -14.16 -22.21
N TYR A 22 43.31 -15.30 -21.51
CA TYR A 22 42.29 -15.71 -20.56
C TYR A 22 42.78 -15.54 -19.11
N ASP A 23 41.88 -15.09 -18.23
CA ASP A 23 42.11 -15.09 -16.78
C ASP A 23 42.26 -16.51 -16.20
N PHE A 24 42.84 -16.63 -15.01
CA PHE A 24 42.95 -17.91 -14.30
C PHE A 24 41.58 -18.60 -14.15
N PHE A 25 41.56 -19.89 -14.44
CA PHE A 25 40.39 -20.75 -14.31
C PHE A 25 40.71 -22.05 -13.57
N PRO A 26 39.78 -22.60 -12.78
CA PRO A 26 39.91 -23.92 -12.21
C PRO A 26 39.58 -25.01 -13.24
N ARG A 27 39.95 -26.26 -12.93
CA ARG A 27 39.51 -27.43 -13.71
C ARG A 27 37.98 -27.54 -13.72
N GLY A 28 37.43 -28.09 -14.80
CA GLY A 28 36.00 -28.19 -15.07
C GLY A 28 35.36 -26.94 -15.70
N ARG A 29 36.09 -25.83 -15.88
CA ARG A 29 35.55 -24.61 -16.53
C ARG A 29 35.69 -24.66 -18.05
N MET A 30 36.74 -25.30 -18.56
CA MET A 30 37.04 -25.31 -20.00
C MET A 30 36.72 -26.68 -20.62
N VAL A 31 36.59 -26.73 -21.94
CA VAL A 31 36.42 -28.01 -22.65
C VAL A 31 37.66 -28.88 -22.44
N LYS A 32 37.41 -30.18 -22.23
CA LYS A 32 38.43 -31.12 -21.76
C LYS A 32 39.77 -31.07 -22.51
N PRO A 33 39.83 -31.07 -23.87
CA PRO A 33 41.12 -31.05 -24.56
C PRO A 33 41.91 -29.74 -24.34
N PHE A 34 41.22 -28.60 -24.24
CA PHE A 34 41.84 -27.30 -23.94
C PHE A 34 42.34 -27.26 -22.50
N GLU A 35 41.50 -27.69 -21.56
CA GLU A 35 41.83 -27.76 -20.15
C GLU A 35 43.04 -28.67 -19.89
N ASP A 36 43.02 -29.89 -20.41
CA ASP A 36 44.11 -30.86 -20.25
C ASP A 36 45.42 -30.27 -20.78
N PHE A 37 45.42 -29.55 -21.91
CA PHE A 37 46.62 -28.88 -22.41
C PHE A 37 47.15 -27.81 -21.44
N CYS A 38 46.28 -26.92 -20.96
CA CYS A 38 46.66 -25.84 -20.04
C CYS A 38 47.21 -26.35 -18.69
N PHE A 39 46.71 -27.48 -18.19
CA PHE A 39 47.11 -28.03 -16.90
C PHE A 39 48.20 -29.12 -16.98
N ASP A 40 48.39 -29.79 -18.11
CA ASP A 40 49.36 -30.90 -18.22
C ASP A 40 50.68 -30.45 -18.87
N LYS A 41 50.68 -29.38 -19.67
CA LYS A 41 51.90 -28.82 -20.27
C LYS A 41 52.58 -27.82 -19.33
N PRO A 42 53.92 -27.66 -19.39
CA PRO A 42 54.61 -26.66 -18.58
C PRO A 42 54.24 -25.23 -19.01
N VAL A 43 54.40 -24.27 -18.10
CA VAL A 43 54.31 -22.84 -18.41
C VAL A 43 55.31 -22.48 -19.52
N GLY A 44 54.88 -21.68 -20.49
CA GLY A 44 55.60 -21.34 -21.72
C GLY A 44 55.42 -22.34 -22.88
N ALA A 45 54.69 -23.45 -22.68
CA ALA A 45 54.40 -24.38 -23.76
C ALA A 45 53.38 -23.80 -24.75
N ILE A 46 53.70 -23.87 -26.04
CA ILE A 46 52.81 -23.51 -27.14
C ILE A 46 52.46 -24.79 -27.91
N GLY A 47 51.18 -24.99 -28.22
CA GLY A 47 50.73 -26.13 -29.00
C GLY A 47 49.27 -25.99 -29.39
N TRP A 48 48.76 -26.97 -30.13
CA TRP A 48 47.38 -26.95 -30.60
C TRP A 48 46.61 -28.17 -30.13
N VAL A 49 45.29 -27.98 -29.99
CA VAL A 49 44.34 -29.05 -29.65
C VAL A 49 43.07 -28.91 -30.50
N GLU A 50 42.40 -30.01 -30.73
CA GLU A 50 41.10 -30.01 -31.39
C GLU A 50 39.99 -30.20 -30.36
N THR A 51 38.93 -29.41 -30.50
CA THR A 51 37.73 -29.49 -29.66
C THR A 51 36.50 -29.44 -30.56
N THR A 52 35.31 -29.57 -29.98
CA THR A 52 34.04 -29.34 -30.67
C THR A 52 33.88 -27.94 -31.26
N TYR A 53 34.67 -26.96 -30.80
CA TYR A 53 34.67 -25.59 -31.29
C TYR A 53 35.73 -25.34 -32.38
N GLY A 54 36.42 -26.38 -32.83
CA GLY A 54 37.48 -26.32 -33.83
C GLY A 54 38.87 -26.49 -33.22
N VAL A 55 39.87 -26.02 -33.96
CA VAL A 55 41.29 -26.12 -33.60
C VAL A 55 41.72 -24.89 -32.81
N HIS A 56 42.30 -25.12 -31.64
CA HIS A 56 42.78 -24.08 -30.74
C HIS A 56 44.30 -24.12 -30.70
N LEU A 57 44.95 -22.98 -30.91
CA LEU A 57 46.35 -22.77 -30.59
C LEU A 57 46.43 -22.14 -29.20
N ILE A 58 47.24 -22.71 -28.31
CA ILE A 58 47.27 -22.36 -26.88
C ILE A 58 48.72 -22.11 -26.47
N GLU A 59 48.94 -21.03 -25.72
CA GLU A 59 50.16 -20.78 -24.96
C GLU A 59 49.85 -20.82 -23.45
N VAL A 60 50.58 -21.62 -22.68
CA VAL A 60 50.40 -21.70 -21.23
C VAL A 60 51.15 -20.55 -20.56
N LEU A 61 50.45 -19.47 -20.20
CA LEU A 61 51.09 -18.26 -19.68
C LEU A 61 51.56 -18.37 -18.21
N ASP A 62 50.75 -18.96 -17.34
CA ASP A 62 51.08 -19.10 -15.91
C ASP A 62 50.20 -20.17 -15.23
N ARG A 63 50.58 -20.62 -14.02
CA ARG A 63 49.82 -21.59 -13.21
C ARG A 63 49.88 -21.25 -11.72
N ARG A 64 48.71 -21.13 -11.09
CA ARG A 64 48.58 -20.99 -9.63
C ARG A 64 48.54 -22.35 -8.94
N SER A 65 49.01 -22.39 -7.69
CA SER A 65 48.92 -23.54 -6.80
C SER A 65 47.47 -23.85 -6.44
N GLU A 66 47.15 -25.14 -6.33
CA GLU A 66 45.86 -25.63 -5.83
C GLU A 66 45.61 -25.11 -4.41
N VAL A 67 44.40 -24.60 -4.15
CA VAL A 67 43.96 -24.13 -2.83
C VAL A 67 42.82 -25.03 -2.39
N GLU A 68 42.85 -25.55 -1.15
CA GLU A 68 41.74 -26.34 -0.62
C GLU A 68 40.46 -25.50 -0.50
N GLU A 69 39.39 -25.94 -1.17
CA GLU A 69 38.05 -25.35 -1.03
C GLU A 69 37.19 -26.18 -0.06
N ALA A 70 36.75 -25.57 1.05
CA ALA A 70 35.82 -26.21 1.98
C ALA A 70 34.35 -25.98 1.55
N ARG A 71 33.61 -27.07 1.32
CA ARG A 71 32.15 -27.02 1.07
C ARG A 71 31.41 -27.14 2.41
N VAL A 72 30.75 -26.07 2.85
CA VAL A 72 29.96 -26.07 4.09
C VAL A 72 28.49 -26.32 3.77
N ALA A 73 27.86 -27.24 4.50
CA ALA A 73 26.41 -27.48 4.46
C ALA A 73 25.79 -27.04 5.80
N TYR A 74 24.70 -26.27 5.73
CA TYR A 74 23.94 -25.88 6.91
C TYR A 74 22.85 -26.91 7.20
N ILE A 75 22.79 -27.39 8.45
CA ILE A 75 21.63 -28.14 8.97
C ILE A 75 20.83 -27.18 9.85
N THR A 76 19.64 -26.78 9.40
CA THR A 76 18.76 -25.88 10.16
C THR A 76 17.59 -26.67 10.74
N ARG A 77 17.40 -26.62 12.06
CA ARG A 77 16.21 -27.14 12.74
C ARG A 77 15.37 -25.96 13.22
N LYS A 78 14.16 -25.81 12.69
CA LYS A 78 13.18 -24.87 13.25
C LYS A 78 12.79 -25.36 14.65
N VAL A 79 13.00 -24.52 15.65
CA VAL A 79 12.51 -24.76 17.00
C VAL A 79 11.03 -24.38 17.01
N GLY A 80 10.16 -25.34 17.28
CA GLY A 80 8.72 -25.14 17.44
C GLY A 80 8.24 -25.71 18.77
N ALA A 81 7.01 -25.39 19.16
CA ALA A 81 6.41 -25.94 20.37
C ALA A 81 6.41 -27.47 20.34
N SER A 82 6.75 -28.10 21.47
CA SER A 82 6.60 -29.54 21.62
C SER A 82 5.11 -29.92 21.72
N ALA A 83 4.76 -31.18 21.49
CA ALA A 83 3.39 -31.66 21.68
C ALA A 83 2.89 -31.43 23.13
N THR A 84 3.77 -31.53 24.12
CA THR A 84 3.46 -31.23 25.52
C THR A 84 3.16 -29.75 25.71
N THR A 85 4.05 -28.88 25.23
CA THR A 85 3.87 -27.42 25.30
C THR A 85 2.58 -26.97 24.64
N ALA A 86 2.26 -27.50 23.44
CA ALA A 86 1.05 -27.16 22.72
C ALA A 86 -0.22 -27.61 23.47
N ARG A 87 -0.18 -28.79 24.10
CA ARG A 87 -1.28 -29.31 24.93
C ARG A 87 -1.50 -28.45 26.17
N ASP A 88 -0.42 -28.11 26.88
CA ASP A 88 -0.51 -27.33 28.12
C ASP A 88 -1.01 -25.91 27.84
N ALA A 89 -0.56 -25.30 26.73
CA ALA A 89 -1.04 -23.99 26.29
C ALA A 89 -2.54 -24.02 25.92
N TYR A 90 -2.99 -25.06 25.20
CA TYR A 90 -4.40 -25.23 24.88
C TYR A 90 -5.27 -25.43 26.13
N ALA A 91 -4.78 -26.21 27.10
CA ALA A 91 -5.49 -26.44 28.36
C ALA A 91 -5.67 -25.14 29.15
N GLN A 92 -4.61 -24.32 29.27
CA GLN A 92 -4.67 -23.01 29.91
C GLN A 92 -5.64 -22.06 29.21
N ALA A 93 -5.59 -21.99 27.87
CA ALA A 93 -6.50 -21.15 27.11
C ALA A 93 -7.96 -21.62 27.25
N SER A 94 -8.19 -22.93 27.31
CA SER A 94 -9.53 -23.51 27.50
C SER A 94 -10.09 -23.20 28.89
N GLU A 95 -9.27 -23.35 29.92
CA GLU A 95 -9.65 -22.97 31.30
C GLU A 95 -9.96 -21.48 31.40
N PHE A 96 -9.16 -20.63 30.75
CA PHE A 96 -9.43 -19.20 30.66
C PHE A 96 -10.79 -18.90 30.01
N ALA A 97 -11.07 -19.51 28.86
CA ALA A 97 -12.34 -19.32 28.14
C ALA A 97 -13.57 -19.79 28.93
N ILE A 98 -13.43 -20.83 29.76
CA ILE A 98 -14.53 -21.34 30.60
C ILE A 98 -14.87 -20.35 31.72
N ASN A 99 -13.86 -19.68 32.29
CA ASN A 99 -14.04 -18.76 33.42
C ASN A 99 -14.43 -17.35 32.98
N ALA A 100 -14.12 -16.96 31.75
CA ALA A 100 -14.47 -15.68 31.16
C ALA A 100 -15.82 -15.77 30.43
N THR A 101 -16.92 -15.39 31.08
CA THR A 101 -18.28 -15.49 30.53
C THR A 101 -18.78 -14.21 29.88
N ASP A 102 -18.11 -13.09 30.13
CA ASP A 102 -18.45 -11.76 29.61
C ASP A 102 -17.19 -10.88 29.51
N LYS A 103 -17.33 -9.68 28.96
CA LYS A 103 -16.22 -8.72 28.82
C LYS A 103 -15.52 -8.41 30.14
N GLU A 104 -16.27 -8.23 31.23
CA GLU A 104 -15.71 -7.80 32.52
C GLU A 104 -14.85 -8.91 33.14
N SER A 105 -15.39 -10.13 33.20
CA SER A 105 -14.69 -11.33 33.67
C SER A 105 -13.49 -11.67 32.79
N LEU A 106 -13.60 -11.53 31.47
CA LEU A 106 -12.49 -11.74 30.53
C LEU A 106 -11.35 -10.78 30.80
N MET A 107 -11.64 -9.48 30.92
CA MET A 107 -10.64 -8.45 31.15
C MET A 107 -9.99 -8.57 32.53
N ALA A 108 -10.78 -8.91 33.56
CA ALA A 108 -10.27 -9.16 34.90
C ALA A 108 -9.33 -10.38 34.94
N ALA A 109 -9.74 -11.50 34.35
CA ALA A 109 -8.93 -12.71 34.28
C ALA A 109 -7.65 -12.50 33.47
N ALA A 110 -7.72 -11.74 32.36
CA ALA A 110 -6.55 -11.43 31.55
C ALA A 110 -5.54 -10.58 32.34
N ALA A 111 -6.03 -9.62 33.12
CA ALA A 111 -5.18 -8.78 33.97
C ALA A 111 -4.53 -9.58 35.10
N GLU A 112 -5.26 -10.47 35.77
CA GLU A 112 -4.73 -11.34 36.83
C GLU A 112 -3.66 -12.31 36.30
N ALA A 113 -3.90 -12.90 35.13
CA ALA A 113 -2.95 -13.81 34.48
C ALA A 113 -1.78 -13.10 33.79
N GLY A 114 -1.81 -11.77 33.68
CA GLY A 114 -0.78 -10.98 32.99
C GLY A 114 -0.78 -11.16 31.47
N TYR A 115 -1.92 -11.49 30.86
CA TYR A 115 -2.07 -11.67 29.42
C TYR A 115 -2.22 -10.32 28.70
N ALA A 116 -1.74 -10.27 27.45
CA ALA A 116 -1.92 -9.10 26.60
C ALA A 116 -3.37 -9.01 26.12
N THR A 117 -3.96 -7.83 26.21
CA THR A 117 -5.30 -7.52 25.71
C THR A 117 -5.23 -6.57 24.53
N GLY A 118 -6.24 -6.61 23.66
CA GLY A 118 -6.34 -5.74 22.50
C GLY A 118 -7.78 -5.67 22.00
N GLU A 119 -8.13 -4.56 21.37
CA GLU A 119 -9.44 -4.34 20.76
C GLU A 119 -9.30 -4.18 19.25
N ALA A 120 -10.22 -4.78 18.51
CA ALA A 120 -10.27 -4.70 17.05
C ALA A 120 -11.64 -4.13 16.63
N ASN A 121 -11.61 -2.88 16.16
CA ASN A 121 -12.80 -2.17 15.71
C ASN A 121 -12.96 -2.27 14.18
N SER A 122 -14.21 -2.18 13.71
CA SER A 122 -14.54 -2.14 12.28
C SER A 122 -13.95 -3.30 11.47
N ILE A 123 -14.08 -4.52 11.99
CA ILE A 123 -13.57 -5.74 11.36
C ILE A 123 -14.34 -6.00 10.06
N ALA A 124 -13.65 -5.96 8.93
CA ALA A 124 -14.24 -6.29 7.64
C ALA A 124 -14.38 -7.82 7.46
N PRO A 125 -15.43 -8.32 6.76
CA PRO A 125 -15.60 -9.76 6.52
C PRO A 125 -14.43 -10.46 5.82
N ALA A 126 -13.66 -9.71 5.03
CA ALA A 126 -12.48 -10.21 4.30
C ALA A 126 -11.15 -9.81 4.97
N ALA A 127 -11.18 -9.33 6.21
CA ALA A 127 -9.97 -8.93 6.93
C ALA A 127 -9.09 -10.16 7.15
N ARG A 128 -7.83 -10.08 6.70
CA ARG A 128 -6.82 -11.11 6.95
C ARG A 128 -6.00 -10.85 8.21
N SER A 129 -6.05 -9.62 8.68
CA SER A 129 -5.36 -9.14 9.87
C SER A 129 -6.27 -8.17 10.60
N ILE A 130 -6.18 -8.17 11.92
CA ILE A 130 -6.82 -7.20 12.81
C ILE A 130 -5.75 -6.56 13.69
N ALA A 131 -6.12 -5.57 14.51
CA ALA A 131 -5.17 -4.91 15.41
C ALA A 131 -4.44 -5.96 16.28
N GLY A 132 -3.10 -5.99 16.19
CA GLY A 132 -2.26 -6.93 16.94
C GLY A 132 -2.18 -8.37 16.38
N VAL A 133 -3.00 -8.76 15.41
CA VAL A 133 -3.05 -10.15 14.89
C VAL A 133 -2.88 -10.16 13.37
N ARG A 134 -1.78 -10.74 12.90
CA ARG A 134 -1.44 -10.78 11.46
C ARG A 134 -2.18 -11.85 10.67
N ASP A 135 -2.47 -12.97 11.32
CA ASP A 135 -3.21 -14.11 10.73
C ASP A 135 -4.52 -14.26 11.50
N ALA A 136 -5.53 -13.51 11.06
CA ALA A 136 -6.78 -13.30 11.77
C ALA A 136 -7.98 -14.00 11.10
N ALA A 137 -7.76 -14.88 10.12
CA ALA A 137 -8.86 -15.48 9.36
C ALA A 137 -9.85 -16.26 10.25
N GLU A 138 -9.35 -17.01 11.24
CA GLU A 138 -10.19 -17.79 12.15
C GLU A 138 -11.00 -16.89 13.09
N ILE A 139 -10.38 -15.87 13.68
CA ILE A 139 -11.07 -14.93 14.59
C ILE A 139 -12.10 -14.08 13.84
N VAL A 140 -11.79 -13.63 12.62
CA VAL A 140 -12.75 -12.93 11.75
C VAL A 140 -13.92 -13.85 11.42
N GLY A 141 -13.64 -15.09 11.01
CA GLY A 141 -14.69 -16.07 10.73
C GLY A 141 -15.57 -16.40 11.94
N TRP A 142 -15.01 -16.40 13.15
CA TRP A 142 -15.76 -16.54 14.40
C TRP A 142 -16.65 -15.31 14.64
N THR A 143 -16.11 -14.09 14.55
CA THR A 143 -16.85 -12.83 14.74
C THR A 143 -18.14 -12.75 13.91
N PHE A 144 -18.11 -13.22 12.65
CA PHE A 144 -19.28 -13.18 11.76
C PHE A 144 -20.27 -14.34 11.94
N ARG A 145 -19.98 -15.31 12.81
CA ARG A 145 -20.88 -16.44 13.14
C ARG A 145 -21.36 -16.43 14.59
N SER A 146 -20.88 -15.48 15.39
CA SER A 146 -21.17 -15.37 16.82
C SER A 146 -22.25 -14.33 17.13
N GLU A 147 -22.85 -14.47 18.30
CA GLU A 147 -23.82 -13.54 18.83
C GLU A 147 -23.14 -12.45 19.68
N GLN A 148 -23.76 -11.27 19.80
CA GLN A 148 -23.24 -10.20 20.63
C GLN A 148 -23.13 -10.67 22.10
N GLY A 149 -21.99 -10.40 22.74
CA GLY A 149 -21.67 -10.83 24.10
C GLY A 149 -21.03 -12.22 24.19
N GLU A 150 -20.93 -12.96 23.08
CA GLU A 150 -20.33 -14.29 23.07
C GLU A 150 -18.82 -14.24 23.30
N VAL A 151 -18.32 -15.19 24.11
CA VAL A 151 -16.89 -15.44 24.30
C VAL A 151 -16.47 -16.66 23.49
N SER A 152 -15.36 -16.53 22.75
CA SER A 152 -14.87 -17.58 21.86
C SER A 152 -14.25 -18.75 22.63
N ASN A 153 -14.28 -19.94 22.02
CA ASN A 153 -13.30 -20.96 22.36
C ASN A 153 -11.88 -20.47 22.02
N PRO A 154 -10.82 -21.11 22.56
CA PRO A 154 -9.44 -20.76 22.19
C PRO A 154 -9.20 -20.89 20.69
N ILE A 155 -8.83 -19.76 20.07
CA ILE A 155 -8.49 -19.66 18.65
C ILE A 155 -6.97 -19.67 18.53
N LEU A 156 -6.43 -20.57 17.70
CA LEU A 156 -4.99 -20.72 17.54
C LEU A 156 -4.47 -19.81 16.42
N THR A 157 -3.52 -18.93 16.76
CA THR A 157 -2.69 -18.24 15.77
C THR A 157 -1.37 -19.00 15.56
N PRO A 158 -0.53 -18.61 14.59
CA PRO A 158 0.78 -19.24 14.42
C PRO A 158 1.67 -19.24 15.67
N ASP A 159 1.47 -18.27 16.58
CA ASP A 159 2.37 -18.02 17.70
C ASP A 159 1.70 -18.17 19.09
N PHE A 160 0.38 -17.96 19.21
CA PHE A 160 -0.34 -17.94 20.49
C PHE A 160 -1.84 -18.27 20.35
N TYR A 161 -2.51 -18.55 21.48
CA TYR A 161 -3.96 -18.70 21.55
C TYR A 161 -4.63 -17.35 21.89
N ILE A 162 -5.82 -17.13 21.34
CA ILE A 162 -6.67 -15.98 21.61
C ILE A 162 -8.02 -16.47 22.13
N VAL A 163 -8.55 -15.79 23.15
CA VAL A 163 -9.96 -15.90 23.57
C VAL A 163 -10.56 -14.52 23.38
N ALA A 164 -11.59 -14.42 22.56
CA ALA A 164 -12.19 -13.17 22.11
C ALA A 164 -13.60 -12.99 22.69
N HIS A 165 -14.03 -11.75 22.87
CA HIS A 165 -15.41 -11.39 23.24
C HIS A 165 -16.01 -10.50 22.15
N LEU A 166 -17.20 -10.80 21.67
CA LEU A 166 -17.89 -9.99 20.67
C LEU A 166 -18.64 -8.84 21.33
N ASP A 167 -18.04 -7.65 21.35
CA ASP A 167 -18.58 -6.49 22.08
C ASP A 167 -19.82 -5.87 21.41
N GLN A 168 -19.73 -5.61 20.11
CA GLN A 168 -20.77 -4.92 19.36
C GLN A 168 -20.86 -5.43 17.93
N ILE A 169 -22.10 -5.52 17.44
CA ILE A 169 -22.41 -5.80 16.04
C ILE A 169 -22.94 -4.50 15.42
N THR A 170 -22.42 -4.15 14.24
CA THR A 170 -22.94 -3.04 13.44
C THR A 170 -23.77 -3.63 12.30
N GLU A 171 -25.08 -3.41 12.36
CA GLU A 171 -26.00 -3.85 11.31
C GLU A 171 -25.74 -3.11 9.99
N ALA A 172 -25.96 -3.80 8.87
CA ALA A 172 -25.83 -3.18 7.56
C ALA A 172 -26.97 -2.18 7.33
N GLY A 173 -26.63 -0.94 6.95
CA GLY A 173 -27.63 0.06 6.61
C GLY A 173 -27.27 1.46 7.09
N GLU A 174 -28.30 2.24 7.40
CA GLU A 174 -28.15 3.56 7.99
C GLU A 174 -27.68 3.42 9.44
N PRO A 175 -26.55 4.05 9.82
CA PRO A 175 -26.04 3.94 11.17
C PRO A 175 -26.98 4.64 12.16
N THR A 176 -27.03 4.13 13.40
CA THR A 176 -27.75 4.82 14.48
C THR A 176 -27.04 6.12 14.85
N LEU A 177 -27.78 7.11 15.35
CA LEU A 177 -27.18 8.38 15.80
C LEU A 177 -26.06 8.15 16.82
N GLU A 178 -26.23 7.20 17.75
CA GLU A 178 -25.24 6.85 18.77
C GLU A 178 -23.91 6.38 18.14
N ALA A 179 -23.97 5.62 17.04
CA ALA A 179 -22.78 5.10 16.37
C ALA A 179 -21.99 6.18 15.61
N VAL A 180 -22.64 7.26 15.18
CA VAL A 180 -22.02 8.35 14.41
C VAL A 180 -22.05 9.69 15.14
N GLU A 181 -22.41 9.73 16.42
CA GLU A 181 -22.63 10.98 17.14
C GLU A 181 -21.37 11.86 17.14
N GLU A 182 -20.21 11.28 17.45
CA GLU A 182 -18.91 11.97 17.46
C GLU A 182 -18.56 12.57 16.09
N GLU A 183 -18.75 11.78 15.02
CA GLU A 183 -18.46 12.20 13.65
C GLU A 183 -19.43 13.31 13.21
N MET A 184 -20.73 13.12 13.46
CA MET A 184 -21.78 14.08 13.13
C MET A 184 -21.69 15.36 13.96
N ARG A 185 -21.28 15.28 15.23
CA ARG A 185 -21.12 16.45 16.11
C ARG A 185 -20.12 17.43 15.54
N THR A 186 -19.01 16.95 14.98
CA THR A 186 -18.02 17.81 14.33
C THR A 186 -18.62 18.50 13.10
N GLY A 187 -19.32 17.75 12.25
CA GLY A 187 -20.01 18.29 11.08
C GLY A 187 -21.07 19.33 11.44
N ALA A 188 -21.95 19.02 12.39
CA ALA A 188 -23.02 19.89 12.86
C ALA A 188 -22.46 21.16 13.54
N MET A 189 -21.38 21.04 14.33
CA MET A 189 -20.70 22.18 14.91
C MET A 189 -20.10 23.10 13.83
N ASN A 190 -19.47 22.52 12.81
CA ASN A 190 -18.93 23.29 11.70
C ASN A 190 -20.02 23.98 10.88
N GLN A 191 -21.16 23.30 10.67
CA GLN A 191 -22.33 23.91 10.02
C GLN A 191 -22.88 25.08 10.84
N ALA A 192 -23.10 24.90 12.14
CA ALA A 192 -23.61 25.96 13.01
C ALA A 192 -22.66 27.17 13.09
N LYS A 193 -21.34 26.92 13.13
CA LYS A 193 -20.33 27.99 13.01
C LYS A 193 -20.42 28.68 11.66
N GLY A 194 -20.56 27.92 10.58
CA GLY A 194 -20.71 28.45 9.23
C GLY A 194 -21.89 29.41 9.11
N GLU A 195 -23.05 29.00 9.62
CA GLU A 195 -24.26 29.82 9.67
C GLU A 195 -24.06 31.09 10.51
N LEU A 196 -23.51 30.95 11.73
CA LEU A 196 -23.22 32.09 12.61
C LEU A 196 -22.28 33.12 11.96
N TYR A 197 -21.23 32.68 11.30
CA TYR A 197 -20.31 33.60 10.62
C TYR A 197 -20.92 34.18 9.35
N ALA A 198 -21.73 33.41 8.62
CA ALA A 198 -22.46 33.91 7.45
C ALA A 198 -23.41 35.06 7.83
N GLU A 199 -24.10 34.97 8.97
CA GLU A 199 -24.94 36.05 9.50
C GLU A 199 -24.15 37.31 9.87
N LYS A 200 -22.91 37.15 10.33
CA LYS A 200 -22.02 38.28 10.69
C LYS A 200 -21.34 38.91 9.47
N MET A 201 -21.13 38.14 8.40
CA MET A 201 -20.45 38.58 7.19
C MET A 201 -21.39 39.36 6.24
N VAL A 202 -22.04 40.38 6.78
CA VAL A 202 -22.94 41.29 6.05
C VAL A 202 -22.36 42.69 6.08
N GLY A 203 -22.22 43.32 4.91
CA GLY A 203 -21.68 44.66 4.76
C GLY A 203 -21.89 45.19 3.34
N ALA A 204 -21.70 46.49 3.13
CA ALA A 204 -21.85 47.10 1.80
C ALA A 204 -20.67 46.81 0.87
N ASN A 205 -19.52 46.43 1.43
CA ASN A 205 -18.29 46.12 0.71
C ASN A 205 -17.44 45.10 1.49
N LEU A 206 -16.38 44.59 0.86
CA LEU A 206 -15.52 43.56 1.46
C LEU A 206 -14.81 44.03 2.74
N ASP A 207 -14.46 45.31 2.85
CA ASP A 207 -13.76 45.85 4.03
C ASP A 207 -14.67 45.89 5.25
N GLU A 208 -15.93 46.28 5.09
CA GLU A 208 -16.94 46.22 6.15
C GLU A 208 -17.22 44.79 6.60
N VAL A 209 -17.35 43.86 5.65
CA VAL A 209 -17.55 42.44 5.95
C VAL A 209 -16.35 41.87 6.72
N ALA A 210 -15.13 42.17 6.28
CA ALA A 210 -13.91 41.70 6.95
C ALA A 210 -13.80 42.28 8.36
N ALA A 211 -14.09 43.57 8.54
CA ALA A 211 -14.09 44.22 9.86
C ALA A 211 -15.12 43.61 10.82
N ALA A 212 -16.31 43.22 10.34
CA ALA A 212 -17.37 42.61 11.14
C ALA A 212 -16.96 41.27 11.79
N VAL A 213 -15.99 40.56 11.19
CA VAL A 213 -15.43 39.30 11.71
C VAL A 213 -13.99 39.42 12.20
N GLY A 214 -13.44 40.64 12.26
CA GLY A 214 -12.07 40.89 12.73
C GLY A 214 -10.97 40.42 11.79
N GLU A 215 -11.28 40.26 10.49
CA GLU A 215 -10.34 39.86 9.45
C GLU A 215 -9.99 41.02 8.52
N THR A 216 -9.10 40.75 7.56
CA THR A 216 -8.72 41.69 6.50
C THR A 216 -9.02 41.09 5.13
N VAL A 217 -9.30 41.95 4.14
CA VAL A 217 -9.54 41.52 2.77
C VAL A 217 -8.25 40.94 2.17
N LYS A 218 -8.31 39.68 1.75
CA LYS A 218 -7.19 38.95 1.14
C LYS A 218 -7.43 38.81 -0.36
N THR A 219 -6.35 38.81 -1.15
CA THR A 219 -6.43 38.61 -2.60
C THR A 219 -6.16 37.16 -2.97
N GLY A 220 -7.19 36.47 -3.47
CA GLY A 220 -7.07 35.14 -4.06
C GLY A 220 -6.51 35.17 -5.47
N ARG A 221 -5.73 34.16 -5.87
CA ARG A 221 -5.21 34.03 -7.26
C ARG A 221 -5.41 32.62 -7.81
N ASN A 222 -5.61 32.53 -9.13
CA ASN A 222 -5.68 31.29 -9.91
C ASN A 222 -6.72 30.28 -9.41
N LEU A 223 -7.87 30.77 -8.92
CA LEU A 223 -9.00 29.93 -8.53
C LEU A 223 -9.64 29.33 -9.78
N SER A 224 -9.86 28.02 -9.80
CA SER A 224 -10.51 27.31 -10.91
C SER A 224 -11.28 26.09 -10.39
N VAL A 225 -12.24 25.58 -11.17
CA VAL A 225 -12.97 24.34 -10.78
C VAL A 225 -12.02 23.15 -10.64
N LYS A 226 -10.98 23.07 -11.48
CA LYS A 226 -9.98 22.00 -11.43
C LYS A 226 -9.07 22.09 -10.20
N PHE A 227 -8.79 23.32 -9.74
CA PHE A 227 -7.95 23.60 -8.58
C PHE A 227 -8.68 24.58 -7.66
N PRO A 228 -9.63 24.10 -6.85
CA PRO A 228 -10.54 24.95 -6.09
C PRO A 228 -9.89 25.54 -4.81
N THR A 229 -8.57 25.66 -4.76
CA THR A 229 -7.87 26.24 -3.60
C THR A 229 -7.79 27.75 -3.75
N VAL A 230 -8.26 28.49 -2.75
CA VAL A 230 -8.15 29.96 -2.70
C VAL A 230 -6.72 30.32 -2.27
N ARG A 231 -5.79 30.38 -3.23
CA ARG A 231 -4.38 30.70 -2.92
C ARG A 231 -4.25 32.13 -2.41
N GLY A 232 -3.59 32.30 -1.26
CA GLY A 232 -3.35 33.60 -0.63
C GLY A 232 -4.24 33.89 0.58
N SER A 233 -5.24 33.04 0.87
CA SER A 233 -6.07 33.14 2.08
C SER A 233 -5.73 32.11 3.16
N GLY A 234 -4.86 31.14 2.86
CA GLY A 234 -4.41 30.10 3.80
C GLY A 234 -5.33 28.89 3.89
N ALA A 235 -6.40 28.83 3.09
CA ALA A 235 -7.38 27.76 3.15
C ALA A 235 -7.10 26.58 2.22
N GLY A 236 -7.72 25.45 2.53
CA GLY A 236 -7.74 24.24 1.72
C GLY A 236 -8.56 24.36 0.43
N ALA A 237 -9.02 23.22 -0.08
CA ALA A 237 -9.85 23.16 -1.29
C ALA A 237 -11.27 23.64 -0.98
N GLU A 238 -11.78 24.59 -1.76
CA GLU A 238 -13.08 25.23 -1.58
C GLU A 238 -13.93 25.19 -2.87
N PRO A 239 -14.50 24.02 -3.24
CA PRO A 239 -15.19 23.84 -4.52
C PRO A 239 -16.42 24.74 -4.69
N LYS A 240 -17.21 24.95 -3.63
CA LYS A 240 -18.39 25.82 -3.64
C LYS A 240 -18.00 27.27 -3.93
N VAL A 241 -16.93 27.75 -3.29
CA VAL A 241 -16.40 29.10 -3.48
C VAL A 241 -15.84 29.26 -4.89
N ALA A 242 -15.12 28.26 -5.40
CA ALA A 242 -14.60 28.26 -6.77
C ALA A 242 -15.72 28.33 -7.82
N GLY A 243 -16.79 27.56 -7.63
CA GLY A 243 -17.96 27.60 -8.51
C GLY A 243 -18.68 28.95 -8.46
N ALA A 244 -18.88 29.49 -7.25
CA ALA A 244 -19.50 30.81 -7.07
C ALA A 244 -18.67 31.92 -7.72
N ALA A 245 -17.35 31.91 -7.56
CA ALA A 245 -16.43 32.91 -8.11
C ALA A 245 -16.53 33.05 -9.63
N LEU A 246 -16.84 31.97 -10.34
CA LEU A 246 -17.01 31.97 -11.80
C LEU A 246 -18.40 32.40 -12.25
N SER A 247 -19.37 32.42 -11.33
CA SER A 247 -20.76 32.78 -11.62
C SER A 247 -21.08 34.24 -11.26
N ILE A 248 -20.33 34.83 -10.33
CA ILE A 248 -20.50 36.21 -9.89
C ILE A 248 -19.90 37.17 -10.94
N PRO A 249 -20.65 38.19 -11.41
CA PRO A 249 -20.09 39.20 -12.31
C PRO A 249 -18.90 39.93 -11.70
N ILE A 250 -17.91 40.29 -12.53
CA ILE A 250 -16.72 41.03 -12.09
C ILE A 250 -17.14 42.34 -11.42
N GLY A 251 -16.54 42.62 -10.26
CA GLY A 251 -16.83 43.81 -9.45
C GLY A 251 -18.01 43.66 -8.50
N ASN A 252 -18.83 42.60 -8.65
CA ASN A 252 -19.90 42.31 -7.69
C ASN A 252 -19.38 41.44 -6.55
N MET A 253 -19.90 41.70 -5.36
CA MET A 253 -19.63 40.91 -4.15
C MET A 253 -20.69 39.82 -3.99
N SER A 254 -20.28 38.66 -3.47
CA SER A 254 -21.20 37.57 -3.10
C SER A 254 -21.91 37.84 -1.77
N ASN A 255 -22.97 37.08 -1.50
CA ASN A 255 -23.36 36.81 -0.11
C ASN A 255 -22.32 35.90 0.56
N ALA A 256 -22.42 35.70 1.87
CA ALA A 256 -21.60 34.73 2.57
C ALA A 256 -21.82 33.30 2.02
N ILE A 257 -20.71 32.61 1.76
CA ILE A 257 -20.66 31.25 1.22
C ILE A 257 -20.03 30.37 2.29
N VAL A 258 -20.80 29.43 2.83
CA VAL A 258 -20.27 28.41 3.74
C VAL A 258 -19.53 27.36 2.90
N GLY A 259 -18.20 27.43 2.95
CA GLY A 259 -17.26 26.50 2.33
C GLY A 259 -17.01 25.26 3.21
N GLU A 260 -16.02 24.47 2.80
CA GLU A 260 -15.62 23.26 3.54
C GLU A 260 -14.67 23.60 4.70
N GLU A 261 -13.78 24.57 4.52
CA GLU A 261 -12.75 24.96 5.50
C GLU A 261 -12.99 26.37 6.08
N GLY A 262 -14.00 27.10 5.59
CA GLY A 262 -14.32 28.44 6.07
C GLY A 262 -15.56 29.07 5.45
N VAL A 263 -15.90 30.28 5.92
CA VAL A 263 -16.98 31.11 5.36
C VAL A 263 -16.37 32.24 4.54
N TRP A 264 -16.90 32.46 3.34
CA TRP A 264 -16.29 33.31 2.33
C TRP A 264 -17.26 34.37 1.83
N VAL A 265 -16.77 35.59 1.71
CA VAL A 265 -17.38 36.62 0.87
C VAL A 265 -16.34 37.02 -0.18
N ILE A 266 -16.70 36.90 -1.45
CA ILE A 266 -15.76 37.06 -2.56
C ILE A 266 -16.28 38.10 -3.54
N ALA A 267 -15.36 38.82 -4.19
CA ALA A 267 -15.65 39.70 -5.32
C ALA A 267 -14.66 39.41 -6.44
N PRO A 268 -15.08 38.77 -7.55
CA PRO A 268 -14.19 38.50 -8.68
C PRO A 268 -13.69 39.81 -9.31
N GLN A 269 -12.38 39.93 -9.46
CA GLN A 269 -11.76 41.13 -10.08
C GLN A 269 -11.37 40.91 -11.54
N LYS A 270 -11.00 39.68 -11.89
CA LYS A 270 -10.54 39.32 -13.24
C LYS A 270 -10.85 37.86 -13.50
N VAL A 271 -11.49 37.59 -14.64
CA VAL A 271 -11.65 36.25 -15.18
C VAL A 271 -10.74 36.14 -16.40
N THR A 272 -9.93 35.07 -16.44
CA THR A 272 -9.15 34.71 -17.61
C THR A 272 -9.80 33.50 -18.25
N GLU A 273 -10.27 33.65 -19.48
CA GLU A 273 -10.85 32.52 -20.20
C GLU A 273 -9.77 31.47 -20.47
N ALA A 274 -10.16 30.20 -20.32
CA ALA A 274 -9.28 29.10 -20.72
C ALA A 274 -9.08 29.15 -22.24
N SER A 275 -7.85 28.90 -22.69
CA SER A 275 -7.57 28.75 -24.11
C SER A 275 -8.44 27.64 -24.71
N SER A 276 -9.00 27.86 -25.89
CA SER A 276 -9.69 26.81 -26.64
C SER A 276 -8.74 25.64 -26.88
N LYS A 277 -9.24 24.42 -26.73
CA LYS A 277 -8.52 23.22 -27.13
C LYS A 277 -8.92 22.84 -28.55
N ASP A 278 -7.92 22.59 -29.40
CA ASP A 278 -8.13 22.10 -30.76
C ASP A 278 -8.48 20.60 -30.79
N SER A 279 -8.28 19.89 -29.66
CA SER A 279 -8.54 18.47 -29.52
C SER A 279 -8.82 18.08 -28.07
N TYR A 280 -9.72 17.11 -27.88
CA TYR A 280 -10.10 16.51 -26.60
C TYR A 280 -9.73 15.02 -26.50
N LEU A 281 -8.80 14.55 -27.35
CA LEU A 281 -8.43 13.14 -27.42
C LEU A 281 -7.87 12.59 -26.10
N GLU A 282 -7.16 13.42 -25.33
CA GLU A 282 -6.60 13.04 -24.03
C GLU A 282 -7.70 12.81 -22.98
N GLU A 283 -8.69 13.71 -22.92
CA GLU A 283 -9.86 13.57 -22.05
C GLU A 283 -10.71 12.36 -22.44
N GLN A 284 -10.95 12.17 -23.74
CA GLN A 284 -11.67 11.00 -24.25
C GLN A 284 -10.95 9.70 -23.85
N SER A 285 -9.63 9.64 -24.04
CA SER A 285 -8.81 8.49 -23.65
C SER A 285 -8.87 8.24 -22.13
N THR A 286 -8.81 9.29 -21.33
CA THR A 286 -8.90 9.20 -19.86
C THR A 286 -10.26 8.66 -19.41
N ILE A 287 -11.35 9.21 -19.97
CA ILE A 287 -12.71 8.77 -19.66
C ILE A 287 -12.93 7.33 -20.12
N ALA A 288 -12.51 6.98 -21.34
CA ALA A 288 -12.63 5.63 -21.87
C ALA A 288 -11.83 4.60 -21.05
N THR A 289 -10.63 4.96 -20.59
CA THR A 289 -9.79 4.10 -19.74
C THR A 289 -10.46 3.85 -18.39
N ARG A 290 -10.98 4.89 -17.74
CA ARG A 290 -11.74 4.75 -16.47
C ARG A 290 -12.99 3.91 -16.66
N ALA A 291 -13.75 4.15 -17.73
CA ALA A 291 -14.96 3.38 -18.03
C ALA A 291 -14.64 1.90 -18.24
N ARG A 292 -13.59 1.58 -19.01
CA ARG A 292 -13.16 0.18 -19.25
C ARG A 292 -12.69 -0.52 -17.97
N ALA A 293 -11.93 0.18 -17.11
CA ALA A 293 -11.48 -0.38 -15.84
C ALA A 293 -12.64 -0.70 -14.89
N ASN A 294 -13.66 0.17 -14.85
CA ASN A 294 -14.81 0.02 -13.95
C ASN A 294 -15.95 -0.84 -14.53
N PHE A 295 -15.95 -1.11 -15.84
CA PHE A 295 -17.03 -1.84 -16.51
C PHE A 295 -17.29 -3.22 -15.92
N PRO A 296 -16.28 -4.09 -15.67
CA PRO A 296 -16.52 -5.41 -15.08
C PRO A 296 -17.20 -5.35 -13.72
N PHE A 297 -16.75 -4.42 -12.85
CA PHE A 297 -17.34 -4.22 -11.52
C PHE A 297 -18.77 -3.69 -11.59
N THR A 298 -19.03 -2.74 -12.49
CA THR A 298 -20.36 -2.15 -12.66
C THR A 298 -21.36 -3.20 -13.16
N VAL A 299 -20.98 -4.01 -14.15
CA VAL A 299 -21.82 -5.08 -14.68
C VAL A 299 -22.05 -6.15 -13.62
N LEU A 300 -21.01 -6.58 -12.91
CA LEU A 300 -21.14 -7.58 -11.84
C LEU A 300 -22.09 -7.09 -10.74
N ASN A 301 -21.86 -5.89 -10.20
CA ASN A 301 -22.70 -5.32 -9.13
C ASN A 301 -24.15 -5.12 -9.58
N ALA A 302 -24.38 -4.68 -10.83
CA ALA A 302 -25.72 -4.53 -11.37
C ALA A 302 -26.43 -5.86 -11.55
N MET A 303 -25.72 -6.90 -12.01
CA MET A 303 -26.26 -8.26 -12.13
C MET A 303 -26.58 -8.85 -10.76
N GLN A 304 -25.69 -8.69 -9.78
CA GLN A 304 -25.90 -9.13 -8.39
C GLN A 304 -27.11 -8.45 -7.76
N LYS A 305 -27.19 -7.13 -7.87
CA LYS A 305 -28.33 -6.34 -7.35
C LYS A 305 -29.65 -6.75 -8.01
N LYS A 306 -29.66 -7.01 -9.33
CA LYS A 306 -30.88 -7.45 -10.03
C LYS A 306 -31.28 -8.88 -9.66
N ALA A 307 -30.30 -9.73 -9.38
CA ALA A 307 -30.52 -11.12 -9.00
C ALA A 307 -30.80 -11.31 -7.50
N ASP A 308 -30.80 -10.23 -6.71
CA ASP A 308 -30.92 -10.26 -5.25
C ASP A 308 -29.92 -11.23 -4.60
N ILE A 309 -28.70 -11.25 -5.14
CA ILE A 309 -27.61 -12.11 -4.67
C ILE A 309 -26.76 -11.30 -3.69
N ASP A 310 -26.72 -11.78 -2.45
CA ASP A 310 -25.73 -11.36 -1.46
C ASP A 310 -24.44 -12.18 -1.64
N ASP A 311 -23.37 -11.53 -2.11
CA ASP A 311 -22.10 -12.19 -2.43
C ASP A 311 -21.19 -12.34 -1.21
N ASN A 312 -21.41 -13.44 -0.50
CA ASN A 312 -20.65 -13.84 0.69
C ASN A 312 -19.32 -14.56 0.37
N ARG A 313 -18.84 -14.55 -0.88
CA ARG A 313 -17.55 -15.22 -1.21
C ARG A 313 -16.33 -14.55 -0.58
N ARG A 314 -16.49 -13.31 -0.09
CA ARG A 314 -15.48 -12.57 0.65
C ARG A 314 -15.49 -12.84 2.16
N SER A 315 -16.59 -13.34 2.72
CA SER A 315 -16.68 -13.81 4.11
C SER A 315 -16.28 -15.29 4.26
N ALA A 316 -16.13 -16.02 3.14
CA ALA A 316 -15.81 -17.44 3.10
C ALA A 316 -14.34 -17.79 2.73
N ASN A 317 -13.44 -16.81 2.56
CA ASN A 317 -12.04 -17.01 2.16
C ASN A 317 -11.03 -16.37 3.11
#